data_AF-A0A8H4AHJ7-F1
#
_entry.id   AF-A0A8H4AHJ7-F1
#
_cell.length_a   1.000
_cell.length_b   1.000
_cell.length_c   1.000
_cell.angle_alpha   90.00
_cell.angle_beta   90.00
_cell.angle_gamma   90.00
#
_symmetry.space_group_name_H-M   'P 1'
#
loop_
_entity.id
_entity.type
_entity.pdbx_description
1 polymer ?
#
loop_
_entity_poly.entity_id
_entity_poly.type
_entity_poly.pdbx_seq_one_letter_code
_entity_poly.pdbx_strand_id
1 'polypeptide(L)'
;MVNAQEYIENNFSKHSRVIDVAEKNLVGSLDLSEYSNLEELVILTNQITDLIFSEKNENITKIEAYNNHLINLNFLISLPNPEKLKWLGVYQNQITSNDLEVLAPFVNCEMLSIGKNNIHGHLSSLQYWTSLKRLDLVGIKPQVNGLDYIAHNPFSGVSGISGQFNQDYPPKTINEFNNNTWRGSNNFRKLSNDKVCEIINNLWQQSQQLKRQVESQSQELNKLKNEQSQEKKEQSQELDKLKNERSQEKKEQIQEFDKLKKEQIQELDKFKKEQSQELDKLKQQYQELDKLKKEQSQEFDKLKQQYQELDKLKKEQSQELDKLKQQSQELDKSKQQLQEFSNLFFPNQSYDFTRLKQEISHLKYQELSPQVRKKKEQLEQLVKKAKTKAGDPRNIVDKLLETQKEISKTKPESKERYRVEAQLTVYQDLLEYNLTKEELQNLLNEQIELFQLEEHLASLQINEVSNSQ
;
A
#
# COMPACT_ATOMS: atom_id res chain seq x y z
N MET A 1 -7.09 -17.50 31.16
CA MET A 1 -7.46 -17.12 29.79
C MET A 1 -6.18 -16.90 29.03
N VAL A 2 -6.04 -17.51 27.85
CA VAL A 2 -4.82 -17.43 27.04
C VAL A 2 -5.09 -16.52 25.85
N ASN A 3 -4.18 -15.61 25.53
CA ASN A 3 -4.33 -14.77 24.36
C ASN A 3 -4.34 -15.66 23.10
N ALA A 4 -5.39 -15.52 22.27
CA ALA A 4 -5.60 -16.38 21.12
C ALA A 4 -4.46 -16.27 20.08
N GLN A 5 -4.04 -15.04 19.76
CA GLN A 5 -3.00 -14.77 18.78
C GLN A 5 -1.66 -15.35 19.24
N GLU A 6 -1.26 -15.04 20.47
CA GLU A 6 0.00 -15.53 21.05
C GLU A 6 0.05 -17.06 21.08
N TYR A 7 -1.06 -17.71 21.44
CA TYR A 7 -1.14 -19.17 21.42
C TYR A 7 -0.93 -19.71 20.00
N ILE A 8 -1.60 -19.13 19.01
CA ILE A 8 -1.52 -19.61 17.63
C ILE A 8 -0.11 -19.40 17.05
N GLU A 9 0.52 -18.26 17.30
CA GLU A 9 1.89 -17.98 16.84
C GLU A 9 2.95 -18.90 17.46
N ASN A 10 2.74 -19.31 18.72
CA ASN A 10 3.68 -20.20 19.42
C ASN A 10 3.49 -21.68 19.07
N ASN A 11 2.32 -22.08 18.57
CA ASN A 11 1.99 -23.50 18.37
C ASN A 11 1.84 -23.90 16.90
N PHE A 12 1.69 -22.94 15.99
CA PHE A 12 1.46 -23.22 14.57
C PHE A 12 2.42 -22.44 13.66
N SER A 13 2.96 -23.13 12.67
CA SER A 13 3.75 -22.49 11.60
C SER A 13 2.84 -21.66 10.70
N LYS A 14 3.37 -20.58 10.12
CA LYS A 14 2.69 -19.78 9.08
C LYS A 14 2.32 -20.58 7.82
N HIS A 15 2.90 -21.77 7.64
CA HIS A 15 2.59 -22.70 6.55
C HIS A 15 1.55 -23.77 6.92
N SER A 16 0.96 -23.71 8.11
CA SER A 16 0.00 -24.71 8.59
C SER A 16 -1.24 -24.72 7.70
N ARG A 17 -1.65 -25.92 7.26
CA ARG A 17 -2.89 -26.13 6.49
C ARG A 17 -4.12 -26.27 7.39
N VAL A 18 -3.92 -26.73 8.61
CA VAL A 18 -4.99 -26.93 9.60
C VAL A 18 -4.57 -26.27 10.90
N ILE A 19 -5.47 -25.47 11.46
CA ILE A 19 -5.35 -24.94 12.81
C ILE A 19 -6.54 -25.48 13.59
N ASP A 20 -6.27 -26.35 14.57
CA ASP A 20 -7.25 -26.88 15.51
C ASP A 20 -6.85 -26.54 16.94
N VAL A 21 -7.65 -25.67 17.56
CA VAL A 21 -7.47 -25.20 18.93
C VAL A 21 -8.77 -25.23 19.72
N ALA A 22 -9.54 -26.30 19.54
CA ALA A 22 -10.73 -26.53 20.36
C ALA A 22 -10.41 -26.55 21.87
N GLU A 23 -11.29 -25.92 22.67
CA GLU A 23 -11.31 -26.00 24.14
C GLU A 23 -10.03 -25.52 24.85
N LYS A 24 -9.36 -24.51 24.29
CA LYS A 24 -8.10 -23.96 24.83
C LYS A 24 -8.30 -22.75 25.74
N ASN A 25 -9.54 -22.32 25.99
CA ASN A 25 -9.88 -21.11 26.74
C ASN A 25 -9.17 -19.85 26.18
N LEU A 26 -9.09 -19.79 24.85
CA LEU A 26 -8.50 -18.65 24.13
C LEU A 26 -9.44 -17.45 24.17
N VAL A 27 -8.86 -16.26 24.34
CA VAL A 27 -9.59 -14.97 24.36
C VAL A 27 -8.99 -13.99 23.35
N GLY A 28 -9.82 -13.07 22.88
CA GLY A 28 -9.42 -11.97 21.99
C GLY A 28 -9.71 -12.25 20.52
N SER A 29 -9.09 -11.47 19.63
CA SER A 29 -9.17 -11.65 18.18
C SER A 29 -8.08 -12.60 17.68
N LEU A 30 -8.30 -13.17 16.50
CA LEU A 30 -7.33 -14.00 15.82
C LEU A 30 -7.04 -13.47 14.42
N ASP A 31 -5.80 -13.08 14.18
CA ASP A 31 -5.28 -12.64 12.89
C ASP A 31 -4.61 -13.79 12.15
N LEU A 32 -5.27 -14.21 11.07
CA LEU A 32 -4.89 -15.33 10.22
C LEU A 32 -4.28 -14.87 8.89
N SER A 33 -4.01 -13.57 8.73
CA SER A 33 -3.52 -12.97 7.47
C SER A 33 -2.21 -13.59 6.99
N GLU A 34 -1.35 -14.01 7.92
CA GLU A 34 -0.05 -14.61 7.60
C GLU A 34 -0.08 -16.13 7.40
N TYR A 35 -1.25 -16.78 7.50
CA TYR A 35 -1.40 -18.24 7.30
C TYR A 35 -1.93 -18.55 5.89
N SER A 36 -1.11 -18.30 4.87
CA SER A 36 -1.51 -18.39 3.46
C SER A 36 -1.92 -19.80 2.98
N ASN A 37 -1.41 -20.84 3.65
CA ASN A 37 -1.73 -22.23 3.32
C ASN A 37 -2.93 -22.77 4.11
N LEU A 38 -3.58 -21.95 4.94
CA LEU A 38 -4.67 -22.41 5.79
C LEU A 38 -5.86 -22.87 4.95
N GLU A 39 -6.28 -24.11 5.18
CA GLU A 39 -7.44 -24.76 4.55
C GLU A 39 -8.57 -24.97 5.55
N GLU A 40 -8.23 -25.31 6.80
CA GLU A 40 -9.20 -25.61 7.85
C GLU A 40 -8.89 -24.87 9.14
N LEU A 41 -9.89 -24.17 9.68
CA LEU A 41 -9.85 -23.50 10.97
C LEU A 41 -10.89 -24.12 11.90
N VAL A 42 -10.43 -24.66 13.02
CA VAL A 42 -11.27 -25.27 14.08
C VAL A 42 -10.93 -24.62 15.41
N ILE A 43 -11.84 -23.79 15.93
CA ILE A 43 -11.63 -22.97 17.15
C ILE A 43 -12.78 -23.14 18.16
N LEU A 44 -13.35 -24.33 18.21
CA LEU A 44 -14.54 -24.67 19.00
C LEU A 44 -14.37 -24.34 20.49
N THR A 45 -15.42 -23.81 21.12
CA THR A 45 -15.50 -23.65 22.59
C THR A 45 -14.34 -22.83 23.14
N ASN A 46 -14.27 -21.58 22.70
CA ASN A 46 -13.33 -20.56 23.17
C ASN A 46 -14.08 -19.25 23.46
N GLN A 47 -13.36 -18.14 23.61
CA GLN A 47 -13.91 -16.80 23.83
C GLN A 47 -13.36 -15.84 22.75
N ILE A 48 -13.24 -16.32 21.51
CA ILE A 48 -12.77 -15.54 20.37
C ILE A 48 -13.82 -14.51 20.01
N THR A 49 -13.40 -13.24 19.88
CA THR A 49 -14.29 -12.11 19.59
C THR A 49 -14.28 -11.69 18.13
N ASP A 50 -13.21 -12.00 17.41
CA ASP A 50 -13.07 -11.61 16.00
C ASP A 50 -12.10 -12.52 15.23
N LEU A 51 -12.28 -12.59 13.92
CA LEU A 51 -11.43 -13.32 12.97
C LEU A 51 -10.99 -12.38 11.87
N ILE A 52 -9.70 -12.36 11.55
CA ILE A 52 -9.15 -11.50 10.51
C ILE A 52 -8.48 -12.39 9.47
N PHE A 53 -9.00 -12.33 8.24
CA PHE A 53 -8.40 -12.94 7.06
C PHE A 53 -7.92 -11.85 6.10
N SER A 54 -7.05 -12.23 5.18
CA SER A 54 -6.51 -11.37 4.11
C SER A 54 -6.63 -12.04 2.74
N GLU A 55 -6.27 -11.29 1.69
CA GLU A 55 -6.15 -11.80 0.32
C GLU A 55 -5.23 -13.02 0.18
N LYS A 56 -4.34 -13.29 1.14
CA LYS A 56 -3.43 -14.45 1.13
C LYS A 56 -4.13 -15.76 1.50
N ASN A 57 -5.31 -15.73 2.12
CA ASN A 57 -6.00 -16.93 2.61
C ASN A 57 -6.81 -17.62 1.49
N GLU A 58 -6.16 -17.96 0.38
CA GLU A 58 -6.80 -18.44 -0.86
C GLU A 58 -7.36 -19.86 -0.78
N ASN A 59 -7.01 -20.62 0.26
CA ASN A 59 -7.22 -22.07 0.33
C ASN A 59 -8.27 -22.49 1.37
N ILE A 60 -8.90 -21.55 2.07
CA ILE A 60 -9.86 -21.87 3.12
C ILE A 60 -11.06 -22.62 2.54
N THR A 61 -11.32 -23.80 3.08
CA THR A 61 -12.47 -24.64 2.74
C THR A 61 -13.38 -24.92 3.94
N LYS A 62 -12.87 -24.76 5.17
CA LYS A 62 -13.61 -25.05 6.40
C LYS A 62 -13.33 -24.04 7.50
N ILE A 63 -14.39 -23.49 8.08
CA ILE A 63 -14.35 -22.65 9.29
C ILE A 63 -15.35 -23.21 10.31
N GLU A 64 -14.84 -23.62 11.47
CA GLU A 64 -15.61 -24.10 12.62
C GLU A 64 -15.27 -23.30 13.87
N ALA A 65 -16.15 -22.35 14.20
CA ALA A 65 -16.03 -21.42 15.32
C ALA A 65 -17.23 -21.49 16.26
N TYR A 66 -17.73 -22.69 16.56
CA TYR A 66 -18.84 -22.87 17.51
C TYR A 66 -18.47 -22.43 18.92
N ASN A 67 -19.47 -21.95 19.68
CA ASN A 67 -19.31 -21.59 21.09
C ASN A 67 -18.17 -20.59 21.30
N ASN A 68 -18.27 -19.42 20.67
CA ASN A 68 -17.34 -18.31 20.81
C ASN A 68 -18.10 -17.00 21.11
N HIS A 69 -17.39 -15.86 21.08
CA HIS A 69 -17.97 -14.53 21.31
C HIS A 69 -17.94 -13.67 20.03
N LEU A 70 -18.02 -14.28 18.84
CA LEU A 70 -18.08 -13.54 17.58
C LEU A 70 -19.35 -12.69 17.52
N ILE A 71 -19.23 -11.43 17.11
CA ILE A 71 -20.33 -10.45 17.12
C ILE A 71 -20.93 -10.16 15.74
N ASN A 72 -20.23 -10.51 14.66
CA ASN A 72 -20.66 -10.29 13.28
C ASN A 72 -20.06 -11.34 12.33
N LEU A 73 -20.46 -11.30 11.05
CA LEU A 73 -19.99 -12.17 9.97
C LEU A 73 -19.00 -11.46 9.02
N ASN A 74 -18.52 -10.26 9.34
CA ASN A 74 -17.76 -9.43 8.40
C ASN A 74 -16.41 -10.04 8.03
N PHE A 75 -15.87 -10.94 8.86
CA PHE A 75 -14.66 -11.70 8.55
C PHE A 75 -14.80 -12.54 7.26
N LEU A 76 -16.02 -12.84 6.82
CA LEU A 76 -16.27 -13.53 5.55
C LEU A 76 -16.02 -12.66 4.33
N ILE A 77 -16.11 -11.33 4.46
CA ILE A 77 -15.93 -10.37 3.35
C ILE A 77 -14.48 -10.38 2.87
N SER A 78 -13.52 -10.66 3.76
CA SER A 78 -12.10 -10.66 3.42
C SER A 78 -11.59 -11.99 2.87
N LEU A 79 -12.44 -13.01 2.71
CA LEU A 79 -12.07 -14.27 2.07
C LEU A 79 -11.98 -14.07 0.54
N PRO A 80 -10.80 -14.33 -0.09
CA PRO A 80 -10.59 -14.03 -1.51
C PRO A 80 -11.35 -14.97 -2.46
N ASN A 81 -11.58 -16.22 -2.05
CA ASN A 81 -12.22 -17.27 -2.86
C ASN A 81 -13.43 -17.88 -2.10
N PRO A 82 -14.52 -17.12 -1.90
CA PRO A 82 -15.67 -17.58 -1.10
C PRO A 82 -16.33 -18.85 -1.64
N GLU A 83 -16.25 -19.11 -2.94
CA GLU A 83 -16.76 -20.31 -3.59
C GLU A 83 -16.00 -21.60 -3.24
N LYS A 84 -14.84 -21.51 -2.58
CA LYS A 84 -14.11 -22.68 -2.06
C LYS A 84 -14.59 -23.14 -0.68
N LEU A 85 -15.27 -22.29 0.07
CA LEU A 85 -15.74 -22.63 1.42
C LEU A 85 -16.85 -23.67 1.32
N LYS A 86 -16.61 -24.85 1.89
CA LYS A 86 -17.56 -25.96 1.93
C LYS A 86 -18.28 -26.07 3.27
N TRP A 87 -17.69 -25.52 4.32
CA TRP A 87 -18.21 -25.67 5.68
C TRP A 87 -18.05 -24.38 6.47
N LEU A 88 -19.17 -23.83 6.90
CA LEU A 88 -19.23 -22.66 7.76
C LEU A 88 -20.05 -22.97 9.03
N GLY A 89 -19.36 -22.99 10.16
CA GLY A 89 -19.94 -23.22 11.46
C GLY A 89 -19.66 -22.09 12.43
N VAL A 90 -20.67 -21.31 12.79
CA VAL A 90 -20.59 -20.22 13.80
C VAL A 90 -21.75 -20.30 14.81
N TYR A 91 -22.30 -21.50 15.01
CA TYR A 91 -23.29 -21.81 16.03
C TYR A 91 -22.93 -21.29 17.42
N GLN A 92 -23.91 -20.74 18.13
CA GLN A 92 -23.80 -20.30 19.52
C GLN A 92 -22.66 -19.28 19.70
N ASN A 93 -22.78 -18.17 18.98
CA ASN A 93 -21.97 -16.97 19.13
C ASN A 93 -22.88 -15.80 19.56
N GLN A 94 -22.38 -14.55 19.45
CA GLN A 94 -23.13 -13.33 19.72
C GLN A 94 -23.42 -12.55 18.43
N ILE A 95 -23.47 -13.27 17.29
CA ILE A 95 -23.59 -12.65 15.97
C ILE A 95 -24.94 -11.95 15.87
N THR A 96 -24.91 -10.65 15.60
CA THR A 96 -26.11 -9.86 15.33
C THR A 96 -26.12 -9.45 13.86
N SER A 97 -27.17 -9.86 13.12
CA SER A 97 -27.31 -9.48 11.71
C SER A 97 -28.78 -9.34 11.29
N ASN A 98 -29.07 -8.27 10.57
CA ASN A 98 -30.41 -7.95 10.03
C ASN A 98 -30.58 -8.40 8.57
N ASP A 99 -29.51 -8.81 7.91
CA ASP A 99 -29.50 -9.47 6.62
C ASP A 99 -28.44 -10.59 6.61
N LEU A 100 -28.49 -11.45 5.61
CA LEU A 100 -27.50 -12.50 5.39
C LEU A 100 -26.88 -12.36 4.00
N GLU A 101 -26.77 -11.13 3.50
CA GLU A 101 -26.23 -10.85 2.17
C GLU A 101 -24.74 -11.20 2.09
N VAL A 102 -24.02 -11.06 3.21
CA VAL A 102 -22.62 -11.53 3.35
C VAL A 102 -22.45 -13.00 2.99
N LEU A 103 -23.50 -13.82 3.09
CA LEU A 103 -23.46 -15.24 2.74
C LEU A 103 -23.71 -15.53 1.25
N ALA A 104 -24.14 -14.53 0.45
CA ALA A 104 -24.48 -14.73 -0.96
C ALA A 104 -23.34 -15.32 -1.83
N PRO A 105 -22.05 -14.95 -1.65
CA PRO A 105 -20.97 -15.48 -2.47
C PRO A 105 -20.63 -16.97 -2.25
N PHE A 106 -21.07 -17.57 -1.13
CA PHE A 106 -20.66 -18.91 -0.69
C PHE A 106 -21.53 -20.05 -1.29
N VAL A 107 -21.79 -19.98 -2.60
CA VAL A 107 -22.77 -20.82 -3.31
C VAL A 107 -22.49 -22.33 -3.31
N ASN A 108 -21.23 -22.72 -3.08
CA ASN A 108 -20.77 -24.11 -3.02
C ASN A 108 -20.69 -24.68 -1.60
N CYS A 109 -21.12 -23.91 -0.60
CA CYS A 109 -21.07 -24.36 0.78
C CYS A 109 -22.02 -25.54 1.01
N GLU A 110 -21.48 -26.63 1.56
CA GLU A 110 -22.19 -27.89 1.80
C GLU A 110 -22.82 -27.95 3.19
N MET A 111 -22.27 -27.20 4.16
CA MET A 111 -22.79 -27.14 5.51
C MET A 111 -22.78 -25.72 6.07
N LEU A 112 -23.95 -25.26 6.51
CA LEU A 112 -24.14 -24.01 7.22
C LEU A 112 -24.73 -24.26 8.61
N SER A 113 -24.06 -23.77 9.65
CA SER A 113 -24.60 -23.77 11.01
C SER A 113 -24.39 -22.40 11.65
N ILE A 114 -25.49 -21.66 11.79
CA ILE A 114 -25.54 -20.29 12.34
C ILE A 114 -26.54 -20.17 13.51
N GLY A 115 -27.05 -21.31 13.99
CA GLY A 115 -27.97 -21.39 15.12
C GLY A 115 -27.48 -20.70 16.39
N LYS A 116 -28.41 -20.37 17.30
CA LYS A 116 -28.17 -19.72 18.60
C LYS A 116 -27.36 -18.43 18.49
N ASN A 117 -27.63 -17.64 17.46
CA ASN A 117 -27.16 -16.28 17.27
C ASN A 117 -28.35 -15.31 17.25
N ASN A 118 -28.08 -14.00 17.30
CA ASN A 118 -29.10 -12.96 17.23
C ASN A 118 -29.35 -12.49 15.78
N ILE A 119 -29.69 -13.45 14.91
CA ILE A 119 -29.88 -13.22 13.47
C ILE A 119 -31.38 -13.06 13.18
N HIS A 120 -31.74 -11.94 12.56
CA HIS A 120 -33.12 -11.54 12.25
C HIS A 120 -33.38 -11.33 10.75
N GLY A 121 -32.35 -11.50 9.91
CA GLY A 121 -32.47 -11.26 8.47
C GLY A 121 -33.23 -12.32 7.67
N HIS A 122 -33.51 -11.97 6.41
CA HIS A 122 -34.08 -12.88 5.43
C HIS A 122 -33.06 -13.92 4.95
N LEU A 123 -33.53 -15.13 4.68
CA LEU A 123 -32.70 -16.24 4.17
C LEU A 123 -32.61 -16.26 2.63
N SER A 124 -33.01 -15.18 1.97
CA SER A 124 -33.09 -15.09 0.50
C SER A 124 -31.75 -15.30 -0.19
N SER A 125 -30.61 -14.98 0.44
CA SER A 125 -29.27 -15.25 -0.10
C SER A 125 -28.97 -16.74 -0.26
N LEU A 126 -29.62 -17.61 0.52
CA LEU A 126 -29.43 -19.07 0.46
C LEU A 126 -30.11 -19.70 -0.76
N GLN A 127 -30.95 -18.97 -1.52
CA GLN A 127 -31.62 -19.51 -2.71
C GLN A 127 -30.64 -19.91 -3.83
N TYR A 128 -29.41 -19.39 -3.77
CA TYR A 128 -28.35 -19.67 -4.75
C TYR A 128 -27.39 -20.78 -4.29
N TRP A 129 -27.57 -21.33 -3.09
CA TRP A 129 -26.69 -22.35 -2.51
C TRP A 129 -27.07 -23.75 -3.01
N THR A 130 -26.55 -24.11 -4.18
CA THR A 130 -26.91 -25.36 -4.88
C THR A 130 -26.27 -26.62 -4.28
N SER A 131 -25.19 -26.46 -3.48
CA SER A 131 -24.43 -27.58 -2.91
C SER A 131 -24.75 -27.89 -1.45
N LEU A 132 -25.70 -27.16 -0.84
CA LEU A 132 -26.00 -27.24 0.58
C LEU A 132 -26.65 -28.58 0.96
N LYS A 133 -25.98 -29.35 1.83
CA LYS A 133 -26.41 -30.67 2.33
C LYS A 133 -26.98 -30.59 3.74
N ARG A 134 -26.48 -29.67 4.55
CA ARG A 134 -26.88 -29.49 5.96
C ARG A 134 -27.06 -28.03 6.33
N LEU A 135 -28.19 -27.73 6.95
CA LEU A 135 -28.56 -26.39 7.38
C LEU A 135 -29.07 -26.42 8.83
N ASP A 136 -28.37 -25.72 9.71
CA ASP A 136 -28.72 -25.60 11.14
C ASP A 136 -28.97 -24.14 11.51
N LEU A 137 -30.24 -23.87 11.81
CA LEU A 137 -30.80 -22.56 12.16
C LEU A 137 -31.39 -22.57 13.58
N VAL A 138 -31.11 -23.59 14.40
CA VAL A 138 -31.76 -23.74 15.71
C VAL A 138 -31.55 -22.49 16.56
N GLY A 139 -32.63 -21.88 17.03
CA GLY A 139 -32.57 -20.73 17.94
C GLY A 139 -32.37 -19.37 17.29
N ILE A 140 -32.40 -19.26 15.94
CA ILE A 140 -32.56 -17.97 15.27
C ILE A 140 -34.05 -17.67 15.03
N LYS A 141 -34.40 -16.39 14.85
CA LYS A 141 -35.77 -15.95 14.54
C LYS A 141 -35.76 -15.19 13.21
N PRO A 142 -35.73 -15.89 12.06
CA PRO A 142 -35.65 -15.23 10.77
C PRO A 142 -36.98 -14.54 10.44
N GLN A 143 -36.93 -13.40 9.76
CA GLN A 143 -38.15 -12.80 9.22
C GLN A 143 -38.74 -13.71 8.14
N VAL A 144 -40.04 -14.00 8.25
CA VAL A 144 -40.80 -15.14 7.69
C VAL A 144 -40.67 -15.35 6.16
N ASN A 145 -40.16 -14.36 5.42
CA ASN A 145 -39.98 -14.46 3.96
C ASN A 145 -38.64 -15.13 3.62
N GLY A 146 -38.67 -16.24 2.85
CA GLY A 146 -37.49 -16.94 2.35
C GLY A 146 -37.40 -18.43 2.71
N LEU A 147 -38.32 -18.96 3.53
CA LEU A 147 -38.38 -20.39 3.87
C LEU A 147 -39.03 -21.24 2.75
N ASP A 148 -39.77 -20.63 1.82
CA ASP A 148 -40.46 -21.34 0.73
C ASP A 148 -39.50 -22.08 -0.20
N TYR A 149 -38.29 -21.54 -0.39
CA TYR A 149 -37.22 -22.20 -1.15
C TYR A 149 -36.64 -23.41 -0.39
N ILE A 150 -36.60 -23.35 0.94
CA ILE A 150 -36.08 -24.44 1.79
C ILE A 150 -37.01 -25.65 1.74
N ALA A 151 -38.32 -25.45 1.58
CA ALA A 151 -39.31 -26.51 1.47
C ALA A 151 -39.18 -27.38 0.20
N HIS A 152 -38.52 -26.87 -0.86
CA HIS A 152 -38.37 -27.55 -2.15
C HIS A 152 -37.02 -28.24 -2.34
N ASN A 153 -36.07 -28.07 -1.41
CA ASN A 153 -34.78 -28.74 -1.43
C ASN A 153 -34.75 -29.92 -0.44
N PRO A 154 -34.36 -31.14 -0.87
CA PRO A 154 -34.32 -32.32 -0.01
C PRO A 154 -33.09 -32.27 0.90
N PHE A 155 -33.10 -31.41 1.92
CA PHE A 155 -32.03 -31.35 2.91
C PHE A 155 -32.10 -32.58 3.82
N SER A 156 -31.05 -33.41 3.80
CA SER A 156 -30.87 -34.49 4.75
C SER A 156 -30.41 -33.91 6.10
N GLY A 157 -31.37 -33.39 6.89
CA GLY A 157 -31.13 -32.98 8.28
C GLY A 157 -31.43 -31.52 8.60
N VAL A 158 -32.61 -31.03 8.23
CA VAL A 158 -33.16 -29.78 8.81
C VAL A 158 -33.65 -30.10 10.22
N SER A 159 -32.95 -29.65 11.25
CA SER A 159 -33.45 -29.63 12.62
C SER A 159 -33.91 -28.21 12.98
N GLY A 160 -35.17 -28.04 13.38
CA GLY A 160 -35.60 -26.85 14.14
C GLY A 160 -36.74 -25.98 13.61
N ILE A 161 -37.53 -26.38 12.60
CA ILE A 161 -38.73 -25.60 12.19
C ILE A 161 -39.96 -26.12 12.94
N SER A 162 -40.35 -25.47 14.05
CA SER A 162 -41.63 -25.72 14.72
C SER A 162 -42.63 -24.61 14.36
N GLY A 163 -43.49 -24.86 13.38
CA GLY A 163 -44.63 -24.01 13.01
C GLY A 163 -45.89 -24.84 12.84
N GLN A 164 -46.88 -24.64 13.73
CA GLN A 164 -48.18 -25.30 13.71
C GLN A 164 -49.03 -24.82 12.51
N PHE A 165 -49.56 -25.76 11.73
CA PHE A 165 -50.64 -25.50 10.76
C PHE A 165 -51.88 -26.27 11.18
N ASN A 166 -52.92 -25.55 11.62
CA ASN A 166 -54.27 -26.09 11.82
C ASN A 166 -55.04 -26.10 10.49
N GLN A 167 -55.65 -27.23 10.16
CA GLN A 167 -56.77 -27.29 9.21
C GLN A 167 -57.85 -28.19 9.80
N ASP A 168 -59.03 -27.61 10.05
CA ASP A 168 -60.27 -28.33 10.36
C ASP A 168 -61.29 -28.11 9.24
N TYR A 169 -62.05 -29.16 8.94
CA TYR A 169 -63.08 -29.28 7.91
C TYR A 169 -64.42 -29.77 8.56
N PRO A 170 -65.54 -29.89 7.82
CA PRO A 170 -66.86 -29.23 7.97
C PRO A 170 -67.90 -30.05 8.80
N PRO A 171 -69.25 -29.78 8.81
CA PRO A 171 -70.17 -30.38 7.79
C PRO A 171 -71.62 -29.79 7.57
N LYS A 172 -72.16 -30.11 6.36
CA LYS A 172 -73.49 -30.65 5.90
C LYS A 172 -74.90 -30.22 6.39
N THR A 173 -75.79 -30.24 5.37
CA THR A 173 -77.28 -30.23 5.15
C THR A 173 -78.25 -31.00 6.06
N ILE A 174 -79.58 -30.71 5.97
CA ILE A 174 -80.72 -31.68 6.05
C ILE A 174 -82.02 -31.14 5.37
N ASN A 175 -82.79 -32.07 4.76
CA ASN A 175 -84.08 -31.98 4.05
C ASN A 175 -85.32 -32.38 4.91
N GLU A 176 -86.50 -31.88 4.50
CA GLU A 176 -87.86 -32.50 4.39
C GLU A 176 -88.54 -33.31 5.51
N PHE A 177 -89.80 -32.92 5.79
CA PHE A 177 -90.93 -33.66 6.42
C PHE A 177 -92.23 -32.99 5.89
N ASN A 178 -93.41 -33.58 5.65
CA ASN A 178 -93.93 -34.94 5.51
C ASN A 178 -95.37 -34.82 4.95
N ASN A 179 -95.82 -35.75 4.10
CA ASN A 179 -97.21 -35.83 3.58
C ASN A 179 -97.90 -37.10 4.11
N ASN A 180 -99.11 -37.00 4.66
CA ASN A 180 -100.05 -38.09 4.97
C ASN A 180 -101.40 -37.45 5.37
N THR A 181 -102.57 -37.76 4.79
CA THR A 181 -103.35 -38.98 5.09
C THR A 181 -104.73 -38.99 4.35
N TRP A 182 -105.14 -40.20 3.89
CA TRP A 182 -106.48 -40.85 3.93
C TRP A 182 -107.66 -40.31 3.07
N ARG A 183 -108.23 -41.03 2.08
CA ARG A 183 -108.97 -42.34 1.99
C ARG A 183 -110.32 -42.44 2.75
N GLY A 184 -111.41 -42.23 1.99
CA GLY A 184 -112.48 -43.23 1.77
C GLY A 184 -113.69 -43.26 2.71
N SER A 185 -114.91 -43.21 2.14
CA SER A 185 -116.00 -44.17 2.40
C SER A 185 -117.22 -43.94 1.48
N ASN A 186 -117.55 -44.99 0.72
CA ASN A 186 -118.78 -45.18 -0.04
C ASN A 186 -119.93 -45.60 0.89
N ASN A 187 -121.08 -44.95 0.79
CA ASN A 187 -122.37 -45.48 1.28
C ASN A 187 -123.51 -44.90 0.43
N PHE A 188 -123.89 -45.61 -0.64
CA PHE A 188 -125.14 -45.34 -1.38
C PHE A 188 -126.23 -46.29 -0.89
N ARG A 189 -127.20 -45.77 -0.14
CA ARG A 189 -128.53 -46.38 0.07
C ARG A 189 -129.59 -45.35 -0.27
N LYS A 190 -130.48 -45.73 -1.21
CA LYS A 190 -131.77 -45.12 -1.60
C LYS A 190 -131.99 -43.68 -1.09
N LEU A 191 -131.56 -42.72 -1.89
CA LEU A 191 -131.90 -41.30 -1.75
C LEU A 191 -133.23 -41.07 -2.48
N SER A 192 -134.19 -40.41 -1.85
CA SER A 192 -135.34 -39.84 -2.56
C SER A 192 -134.84 -38.83 -3.60
N ASN A 193 -135.60 -38.59 -4.67
CA ASN A 193 -135.23 -37.61 -5.71
C ASN A 193 -134.80 -36.25 -5.13
N ASP A 194 -135.39 -35.83 -4.01
CA ASP A 194 -135.03 -34.59 -3.31
C ASP A 194 -133.59 -34.60 -2.75
N LYS A 195 -133.12 -35.73 -2.21
CA LYS A 195 -131.75 -35.85 -1.68
C LYS A 195 -130.70 -35.99 -2.79
N VAL A 196 -131.07 -36.55 -3.94
CA VAL A 196 -130.20 -36.56 -5.14
C VAL A 196 -130.05 -35.12 -5.67
N CYS A 197 -131.14 -34.35 -5.72
CA CYS A 197 -131.10 -32.93 -6.08
C CYS A 197 -130.27 -32.09 -5.10
N GLU A 198 -130.35 -32.37 -3.79
CA GLU A 198 -129.52 -31.71 -2.78
C GLU A 198 -128.02 -32.01 -2.97
N ILE A 199 -127.66 -33.26 -3.25
CA ILE A 199 -126.27 -33.65 -3.55
C ILE A 199 -125.79 -33.02 -4.86
N ILE A 200 -126.61 -33.01 -5.92
CA ILE A 200 -126.26 -32.36 -7.19
C ILE A 200 -126.05 -30.86 -6.99
N ASN A 201 -126.90 -30.19 -6.22
CA ASN A 201 -126.75 -28.76 -5.90
C ASN A 201 -125.50 -28.49 -5.07
N ASN A 202 -125.20 -29.34 -4.07
CA ASN A 202 -123.98 -29.22 -3.27
C ASN A 202 -122.71 -29.44 -4.10
N LEU A 203 -122.70 -30.43 -4.98
CA LEU A 203 -121.59 -30.69 -5.91
C LEU A 203 -121.42 -29.55 -6.92
N TRP A 204 -122.53 -28.96 -7.40
CA TRP A 204 -122.50 -27.80 -8.27
C TRP A 204 -121.92 -26.57 -7.55
N GLN A 205 -122.35 -26.31 -6.30
CA GLN A 205 -121.78 -25.25 -5.46
C GLN A 205 -120.29 -25.46 -5.19
N GLN A 206 -119.88 -26.69 -4.86
CA GLN A 206 -118.47 -27.05 -4.68
C GLN A 206 -117.66 -26.86 -5.98
N SER A 207 -118.22 -27.24 -7.13
CA SER A 207 -117.59 -27.01 -8.44
C SER A 207 -117.43 -25.53 -8.75
N GLN A 208 -118.42 -24.69 -8.43
CA GLN A 208 -118.32 -23.23 -8.59
C GLN A 208 -117.29 -22.62 -7.62
N GLN A 209 -117.22 -23.10 -6.37
CA GLN A 209 -116.19 -22.67 -5.41
C GLN A 209 -114.79 -23.05 -5.89
N LEU A 210 -114.59 -24.28 -6.37
CA LEU A 210 -113.31 -24.75 -6.89
C LEU A 210 -112.91 -23.95 -8.14
N LYS A 211 -113.86 -23.63 -9.02
CA LYS A 211 -113.61 -22.78 -10.19
C LYS A 211 -113.12 -21.40 -9.79
N ARG A 212 -113.75 -20.75 -8.79
CA ARG A 212 -113.31 -19.46 -8.25
C ARG A 212 -111.92 -19.55 -7.60
N GLN A 213 -111.61 -20.64 -6.91
CA GLN A 213 -110.28 -20.85 -6.33
C GLN A 213 -109.21 -20.98 -7.41
N VAL A 214 -109.47 -21.75 -8.47
CA VAL A 214 -108.56 -21.90 -9.61
C VAL A 214 -108.36 -20.58 -10.35
N GLU A 215 -109.43 -19.81 -10.55
CA GLU A 215 -109.35 -18.47 -11.16
C GLU A 215 -108.53 -17.50 -10.30
N SER A 216 -108.73 -17.51 -8.99
CA SER A 216 -107.94 -16.72 -8.03
C SER A 216 -106.46 -17.10 -8.05
N GLN A 217 -106.16 -18.41 -8.01
CA GLN A 217 -104.79 -18.91 -8.07
C GLN A 217 -104.12 -18.59 -9.41
N SER A 218 -104.86 -18.66 -10.52
CA SER A 218 -104.36 -18.28 -11.84
C SER A 218 -104.03 -16.79 -11.92
N GLN A 219 -104.85 -15.92 -11.32
CA GLN A 219 -104.56 -14.49 -11.21
C GLN A 219 -103.32 -14.21 -10.36
N GLU A 220 -103.18 -14.90 -9.21
CA GLU A 220 -102.02 -14.80 -8.33
C GLU A 220 -100.73 -15.27 -9.03
N LEU A 221 -100.80 -16.39 -9.75
CA LEU A 221 -99.68 -16.91 -10.55
C LEU A 221 -99.25 -15.91 -11.64
N ASN A 222 -100.21 -15.28 -12.32
CA ASN A 222 -99.92 -14.26 -13.34
C ASN A 222 -99.28 -13.01 -12.72
N LYS A 223 -99.74 -12.59 -11.54
CA LYS A 223 -99.14 -11.49 -10.79
C LYS A 223 -97.68 -11.81 -10.43
N LEU A 224 -97.44 -12.98 -9.86
CA LEU A 224 -96.10 -13.44 -9.48
C LEU A 224 -95.16 -13.54 -10.70
N LYS A 225 -95.67 -14.00 -11.85
CA LYS A 225 -94.90 -14.09 -13.10
C LYS A 225 -94.49 -12.71 -13.61
N ASN A 226 -95.37 -11.70 -13.48
CA ASN A 226 -95.06 -10.33 -13.86
C ASN A 226 -94.04 -9.70 -12.90
N GLU A 227 -94.19 -9.92 -11.60
CA GLU A 227 -93.22 -9.48 -10.57
C GLU A 227 -91.83 -10.08 -10.83
N GLN A 228 -91.74 -11.40 -11.07
CA GLN A 228 -90.49 -12.06 -11.44
C GLN A 228 -89.89 -11.52 -12.74
N SER A 229 -90.73 -11.18 -13.73
CA SER A 229 -90.23 -10.59 -14.97
C SER A 229 -89.71 -9.17 -14.77
N GLN A 230 -90.29 -8.41 -13.85
CA GLN A 230 -89.82 -7.07 -13.51
C GLN A 230 -88.51 -7.14 -12.72
N GLU A 231 -88.43 -8.00 -11.71
CA GLU A 231 -87.23 -8.21 -10.90
C GLU A 231 -86.04 -8.64 -11.78
N LYS A 232 -86.24 -9.54 -12.74
CA LYS A 232 -85.19 -9.93 -13.71
C LYS A 232 -84.70 -8.76 -14.56
N LYS A 233 -85.58 -7.82 -14.94
CA LYS A 233 -85.18 -6.63 -15.69
C LYS A 233 -84.37 -5.67 -14.82
N GLU A 234 -84.79 -5.47 -13.58
CA GLU A 234 -84.08 -4.63 -12.60
C GLU A 234 -82.68 -5.20 -12.31
N GLN A 235 -82.58 -6.51 -12.03
CA GLN A 235 -81.29 -7.20 -11.85
C GLN A 235 -80.37 -7.09 -13.08
N SER A 236 -80.93 -7.17 -14.30
CA SER A 236 -80.14 -7.00 -15.53
C SER A 236 -79.59 -5.58 -15.66
N GLN A 237 -80.38 -4.56 -15.34
CA GLN A 237 -79.95 -3.16 -15.38
C GLN A 237 -78.87 -2.87 -14.33
N GLU A 238 -79.04 -3.40 -13.12
CA GLU A 238 -78.05 -3.27 -12.05
C GLU A 238 -76.72 -3.95 -12.44
N LEU A 239 -76.78 -5.13 -13.05
CA LEU A 239 -75.60 -5.84 -13.53
C LEU A 239 -74.85 -5.05 -14.61
N ASP A 240 -75.55 -4.41 -15.54
CA ASP A 240 -74.92 -3.60 -16.59
C ASP A 240 -74.30 -2.31 -16.03
N LYS A 241 -74.93 -1.69 -15.04
CA LYS A 241 -74.36 -0.55 -14.31
C LYS A 241 -73.06 -0.95 -13.61
N LEU A 242 -73.07 -2.07 -12.89
CA LEU A 242 -71.91 -2.57 -12.15
C LEU A 242 -70.76 -2.98 -13.08
N LYS A 243 -71.06 -3.52 -14.27
CA LYS A 243 -70.04 -3.79 -15.31
C LYS A 243 -69.37 -2.51 -15.80
N ASN A 244 -70.15 -1.44 -16.00
CA ASN A 244 -69.61 -0.16 -16.47
C ASN A 244 -68.74 0.51 -15.40
N GLU A 245 -69.21 0.54 -14.14
CA GLU A 245 -68.44 1.05 -13.00
C GLU A 245 -67.12 0.28 -12.86
N ARG A 246 -67.15 -1.05 -12.85
CA ARG A 246 -65.95 -1.89 -12.80
C ARG A 246 -65.01 -1.67 -13.99
N SER A 247 -65.56 -1.37 -15.18
CA SER A 247 -64.73 -1.05 -16.35
C SER A 247 -64.06 0.31 -16.23
N GLN A 248 -64.69 1.28 -15.57
CA GLN A 248 -64.12 2.60 -15.34
C GLN A 248 -63.03 2.54 -14.27
N GLU A 249 -63.30 1.87 -13.14
CA GLU A 249 -62.31 1.65 -12.07
C GLU A 249 -61.04 0.99 -12.60
N LYS A 250 -61.18 -0.04 -13.46
CA LYS A 250 -60.03 -0.68 -14.10
C LYS A 250 -59.21 0.29 -14.96
N LYS A 251 -59.85 1.20 -15.69
CA LYS A 251 -59.14 2.20 -16.51
C LYS A 251 -58.39 3.19 -15.63
N GLU A 252 -58.99 3.63 -14.55
CA GLU A 252 -58.37 4.54 -13.58
C GLU A 252 -57.16 3.88 -12.90
N GLN A 253 -57.30 2.62 -12.45
CA GLN A 253 -56.19 1.85 -11.89
C GLN A 253 -55.03 1.66 -12.87
N ILE A 254 -55.32 1.40 -14.16
CA ILE A 254 -54.29 1.29 -15.19
C ILE A 254 -53.55 2.62 -15.39
N GLN A 255 -54.27 3.74 -15.41
CA GLN A 255 -53.67 5.06 -15.56
C GLN A 255 -52.78 5.44 -14.36
N GLU A 256 -53.22 5.13 -13.15
CA GLU A 256 -52.44 5.35 -11.93
C GLU A 256 -51.17 4.49 -11.91
N PHE A 257 -51.29 3.21 -12.30
CA PHE A 257 -50.14 2.31 -12.44
C PHE A 257 -49.13 2.82 -13.48
N ASP A 258 -49.60 3.29 -14.64
CA ASP A 258 -48.73 3.85 -15.68
C ASP A 258 -48.02 5.13 -15.22
N LYS A 259 -48.71 5.96 -14.42
CA LYS A 259 -48.11 7.16 -13.83
C LYS A 259 -47.01 6.80 -12.83
N LEU A 260 -47.31 5.90 -11.89
CA LEU A 260 -46.36 5.43 -10.89
C LEU A 260 -45.13 4.80 -11.55
N LYS A 261 -45.34 3.99 -12.60
CA LYS A 261 -44.26 3.36 -13.35
C LYS A 261 -43.34 4.39 -14.02
N LYS A 262 -43.91 5.47 -14.58
CA LYS A 262 -43.10 6.55 -15.17
C LYS A 262 -42.29 7.30 -14.12
N GLU A 263 -42.87 7.59 -12.96
CA GLU A 263 -42.18 8.26 -11.85
C GLU A 263 -41.00 7.40 -11.36
N GLN A 264 -41.20 6.10 -11.14
CA GLN A 264 -40.13 5.17 -10.74
C GLN A 264 -39.01 5.08 -11.78
N ILE A 265 -39.34 5.07 -13.07
CA ILE A 265 -38.32 5.06 -14.15
C ILE A 265 -37.48 6.36 -14.10
N GLN A 266 -38.12 7.51 -13.89
CA GLN A 266 -37.42 8.79 -13.80
C GLN A 266 -36.49 8.87 -12.59
N GLU A 267 -36.94 8.37 -11.43
CA GLU A 267 -36.10 8.28 -10.23
C GLU A 267 -34.90 7.37 -10.46
N LEU A 268 -35.12 6.20 -11.08
CA LEU A 268 -34.04 5.27 -11.40
C LEU A 268 -33.01 5.88 -12.37
N ASP A 269 -33.47 6.63 -13.38
CA ASP A 269 -32.58 7.32 -14.32
C ASP A 269 -31.78 8.44 -13.64
N LYS A 270 -32.39 9.17 -12.71
CA LYS A 270 -31.71 10.20 -11.93
C LYS A 270 -30.63 9.56 -11.04
N PHE A 271 -30.98 8.49 -10.33
CA PHE A 271 -30.06 7.74 -9.47
C PHE A 271 -28.86 7.19 -10.27
N LYS A 272 -29.10 6.59 -11.45
CA LYS A 272 -28.03 6.11 -12.33
C LYS A 272 -27.08 7.23 -12.77
N LYS A 273 -27.60 8.42 -13.07
CA LYS A 273 -26.78 9.57 -13.44
C LYS A 273 -25.92 10.04 -12.27
N GLU A 274 -26.48 10.10 -11.07
CA GLU A 274 -25.75 10.45 -9.84
C GLU A 274 -24.62 9.45 -9.56
N GLN A 275 -24.91 8.15 -9.60
CA GLN A 275 -23.87 7.12 -9.44
C GLN A 275 -22.76 7.20 -10.50
N SER A 276 -23.12 7.47 -11.76
CA SER A 276 -22.12 7.65 -12.82
C SER A 276 -21.19 8.84 -12.53
N GLN A 277 -21.73 9.95 -12.03
CA GLN A 277 -20.94 11.12 -11.67
C GLN A 277 -20.03 10.86 -10.48
N GLU A 278 -20.50 10.12 -9.47
CA GLU A 278 -19.67 9.71 -8.33
C GLU A 278 -18.54 8.78 -8.75
N LEU A 279 -18.81 7.83 -9.64
CA LEU A 279 -17.79 6.93 -10.18
C LEU A 279 -16.71 7.70 -10.96
N ASP A 280 -17.09 8.72 -11.72
CA ASP A 280 -16.13 9.55 -12.45
C ASP A 280 -15.28 10.42 -11.51
N LYS A 281 -15.85 10.96 -10.43
CA LYS A 281 -15.10 11.66 -9.37
C LYS A 281 -14.10 10.71 -8.69
N LEU A 282 -14.53 9.49 -8.39
CA LEU A 282 -13.67 8.49 -7.76
C LEU A 282 -12.49 8.11 -8.68
N LYS A 283 -12.73 7.95 -9.98
CA LYS A 283 -11.66 7.71 -10.97
C LYS A 283 -10.65 8.85 -11.02
N GLN A 284 -11.11 10.10 -10.94
CA GLN A 284 -10.20 11.27 -10.90
C GLN A 284 -9.33 11.24 -9.65
N GLN A 285 -9.92 10.95 -8.48
CA GLN A 285 -9.17 10.82 -7.23
C GLN A 285 -8.11 9.71 -7.29
N TYR A 286 -8.42 8.57 -7.89
CA TYR A 286 -7.43 7.50 -8.08
C TYR A 286 -6.27 7.92 -8.99
N GLN A 287 -6.53 8.72 -10.02
CA GLN A 287 -5.47 9.25 -10.89
C GLN A 287 -4.57 10.24 -10.16
N GLU A 288 -5.14 11.09 -9.29
CA GLU A 288 -4.37 12.00 -8.44
C GLU A 288 -3.50 11.23 -7.43
N LEU A 289 -4.05 10.17 -6.82
CA LEU A 289 -3.31 9.31 -5.91
C LEU A 289 -2.11 8.63 -6.59
N ASP A 290 -2.28 8.17 -7.83
CA ASP A 290 -1.18 7.57 -8.61
C ASP A 290 -0.07 8.58 -8.95
N LYS A 291 -0.45 9.84 -9.25
CA LYS A 291 0.53 10.93 -9.44
C LYS A 291 1.30 11.21 -8.16
N LEU A 292 0.60 11.37 -7.04
CA LEU A 292 1.21 11.64 -5.73
C LEU A 292 2.18 10.52 -5.32
N LYS A 293 1.81 9.26 -5.58
CA LYS A 293 2.67 8.10 -5.29
C LYS A 293 3.95 8.12 -6.11
N LYS A 294 3.88 8.52 -7.39
CA LYS A 294 5.06 8.69 -8.26
C LYS A 294 5.96 9.82 -7.77
N GLU A 295 5.38 10.95 -7.37
CA GLU A 295 6.12 12.08 -6.82
C GLU A 295 6.86 11.70 -5.52
N GLN A 296 6.18 11.03 -4.59
CA GLN A 296 6.80 10.53 -3.36
C GLN A 296 7.94 9.55 -3.63
N SER A 297 7.78 8.65 -4.61
CA SER A 297 8.86 7.73 -5.01
C SER A 297 10.09 8.48 -5.51
N GLN A 298 9.89 9.53 -6.32
CA GLN A 298 11.00 10.35 -6.83
C GLN A 298 11.69 11.14 -5.71
N GLU A 299 10.95 11.66 -4.73
CA GLU A 299 11.54 12.32 -3.57
C GLU A 299 12.36 11.35 -2.71
N PHE A 300 11.87 10.13 -2.52
CA PHE A 300 12.59 9.09 -1.79
C PHE A 300 13.91 8.72 -2.48
N ASP A 301 13.91 8.61 -3.81
CA ASP A 301 15.13 8.35 -4.59
C ASP A 301 16.15 9.49 -4.47
N LYS A 302 15.69 10.75 -4.52
CA LYS A 302 16.56 11.92 -4.29
C LYS A 302 17.17 11.91 -2.89
N LEU A 303 16.37 11.63 -1.86
CA LEU A 303 16.85 11.54 -0.48
C LEU A 303 17.89 10.42 -0.32
N LYS A 304 17.67 9.28 -0.96
CA LYS A 304 18.61 8.16 -0.97
C LYS A 304 19.94 8.54 -1.61
N GLN A 305 19.93 9.30 -2.70
CA GLN A 305 21.16 9.82 -3.33
C GLN A 305 21.90 10.79 -2.39
N GLN A 306 21.19 11.72 -1.76
CA GLN A 306 21.80 12.65 -0.78
C GLN A 306 22.47 11.92 0.39
N TYR A 307 21.85 10.87 0.92
CA TYR A 307 22.46 10.05 1.98
C TYR A 307 23.75 9.36 1.53
N GLN A 308 23.82 8.90 0.28
CA GLN A 308 25.04 8.29 -0.27
C GLN A 308 26.17 9.32 -0.45
N GLU A 309 25.84 10.54 -0.87
CA GLU A 309 26.81 11.63 -0.95
C GLU A 309 27.35 12.03 0.43
N LEU A 310 26.47 12.10 1.44
CA LEU A 310 26.87 12.39 2.82
C LEU A 310 27.83 11.33 3.38
N ASP A 311 27.59 10.05 3.07
CA ASP A 311 28.48 8.95 3.50
C ASP A 311 29.86 9.02 2.82
N LYS A 312 29.91 9.39 1.54
CA LYS A 312 31.17 9.64 0.82
C LYS A 312 31.94 10.80 1.45
N LEU A 313 31.27 11.93 1.68
CA LEU A 313 31.89 13.12 2.29
C LEU A 313 32.45 12.81 3.68
N LYS A 314 31.71 12.03 4.49
CA LYS A 314 32.17 11.61 5.82
C LYS A 314 33.43 10.74 5.75
N LYS A 315 33.53 9.85 4.77
CA LYS A 315 34.72 9.03 4.53
C LYS A 315 35.91 9.88 4.10
N GLU A 316 35.70 10.85 3.21
CA GLU A 316 36.73 11.79 2.77
C GLU A 316 37.27 12.62 3.93
N GLN A 317 36.39 13.20 4.76
CA GLN A 317 36.79 13.95 5.95
C GLN A 317 37.59 13.09 6.95
N SER A 318 37.22 11.82 7.13
CA SER A 318 37.97 10.91 7.99
C SER A 318 39.39 10.68 7.46
N GLN A 319 39.54 10.47 6.15
CA GLN A 319 40.85 10.27 5.54
C GLN A 319 41.72 11.53 5.64
N GLU A 320 41.14 12.71 5.47
CA GLU A 320 41.86 13.97 5.59
C GLU A 320 42.33 14.21 7.03
N LEU A 321 41.49 13.89 8.02
CA LEU A 321 41.86 13.95 9.44
C LEU A 321 43.04 13.02 9.76
N ASP A 322 43.07 11.83 9.18
CA ASP A 322 44.18 10.89 9.40
C ASP A 322 45.49 11.36 8.75
N LYS A 323 45.43 11.97 7.56
CA LYS A 323 46.59 12.63 6.94
C LYS A 323 47.13 13.76 7.81
N LEU A 324 46.25 14.59 8.36
CA LEU A 324 46.63 15.73 9.19
C LEU A 324 47.31 15.26 10.49
N LYS A 325 46.82 14.16 11.09
CA LYS A 325 47.46 13.52 12.24
C LYS A 325 48.86 13.01 11.91
N GLN A 326 49.04 12.37 10.75
CA GLN A 326 50.36 11.90 10.31
C GLN A 326 51.35 13.05 10.14
N GLN A 327 50.93 14.13 9.49
CA GLN A 327 51.77 15.33 9.33
C GLN A 327 52.16 15.97 10.67
N SER A 328 51.23 16.03 11.63
CA SER A 328 51.54 16.53 12.98
C SER A 328 52.61 15.67 13.67
N GLN A 329 52.53 14.34 13.54
CA GLN A 329 53.52 13.43 14.11
C GLN A 329 54.90 13.60 13.46
N GLU A 330 54.96 13.80 12.14
CA GLU A 330 56.23 14.08 11.44
C GLU A 330 56.83 15.43 11.85
N LEU A 331 56.00 16.44 12.04
CA LEU A 331 56.43 17.75 12.53
C LEU A 331 57.03 17.65 13.94
N ASP A 332 56.40 16.89 14.82
CA ASP A 332 56.90 16.66 16.19
C ASP A 332 58.24 15.92 16.20
N LYS A 333 58.41 14.89 15.34
CA LYS A 333 59.70 14.22 15.15
C LYS A 333 60.78 15.19 14.66
N SER A 334 60.46 16.04 13.69
CA SER A 334 61.40 17.04 13.15
C SER A 334 61.81 18.05 14.21
N LYS A 335 60.86 18.50 15.05
CA LYS A 335 61.15 19.37 16.20
C LYS A 335 62.09 18.69 17.20
N GLN A 336 61.87 17.41 17.52
CA GLN A 336 62.74 16.66 18.42
C GLN A 336 64.16 16.54 17.88
N GLN A 337 64.32 16.21 16.59
CA GLN A 337 65.63 16.13 15.94
C GLN A 337 66.37 17.48 15.97
N LEU A 338 65.69 18.59 15.70
CA LEU A 338 66.30 19.92 15.78
C LEU A 338 66.72 20.26 17.22
N GLN A 339 65.93 19.84 18.21
CA GLN A 339 66.26 20.03 19.61
C GLN A 339 67.49 19.22 20.03
N GLU A 340 67.61 17.96 19.58
CA GLU A 340 68.81 17.14 19.77
C GLU A 340 70.05 17.80 19.16
N PHE A 341 69.93 18.30 17.92
CA PHE A 341 71.02 19.00 17.25
C PHE A 341 71.43 20.24 18.05
N SER A 342 70.48 21.07 18.47
CA SER A 342 70.77 22.23 19.33
C SER A 342 71.48 21.86 20.63
N ASN A 343 71.08 20.78 21.29
CA ASN A 343 71.71 20.33 22.54
C ASN A 343 73.17 19.91 22.34
N LEU A 344 73.52 19.41 21.14
CA LEU A 344 74.90 19.03 20.79
C LEU A 344 75.81 20.26 20.67
N PHE A 345 75.35 21.30 19.98
CA PHE A 345 76.14 22.52 19.76
C PHE A 345 76.10 23.49 20.95
N PHE A 346 75.02 23.46 21.74
CA PHE A 346 74.80 24.36 22.88
C PHE A 346 74.34 23.60 24.12
N PRO A 347 75.21 22.81 24.75
CA PRO A 347 74.85 22.07 25.96
C PRO A 347 74.41 23.01 27.08
N ASN A 348 73.32 22.65 27.76
CA ASN A 348 72.70 23.39 28.88
C ASN A 348 72.14 24.78 28.52
N GLN A 349 71.78 25.02 27.26
CA GLN A 349 71.08 26.24 26.82
C GLN A 349 69.72 25.90 26.22
N SER A 350 68.75 26.80 26.39
CA SER A 350 67.43 26.64 25.76
C SER A 350 67.55 26.68 24.24
N TYR A 351 66.80 25.82 23.56
CA TYR A 351 66.72 25.78 22.10
C TYR A 351 66.40 27.17 21.51
N ASP A 352 67.33 27.70 20.73
CA ASP A 352 67.19 28.97 20.01
C ASP A 352 67.57 28.75 18.54
N PHE A 353 66.55 28.79 17.67
CA PHE A 353 66.73 28.57 16.24
C PHE A 353 67.62 29.63 15.59
N THR A 354 67.58 30.86 16.11
CA THR A 354 68.41 31.97 15.62
C THR A 354 69.88 31.65 15.87
N ARG A 355 70.20 31.23 17.09
CA ARG A 355 71.55 30.86 17.49
C ARG A 355 72.07 29.64 16.75
N LEU A 356 71.24 28.62 16.56
CA LEU A 356 71.63 27.44 15.79
C LEU A 356 71.91 27.77 14.32
N LYS A 357 71.08 28.62 13.69
CA LYS A 357 71.28 29.09 12.32
C LYS A 357 72.59 29.89 12.18
N GLN A 358 72.93 30.69 13.17
CA GLN A 358 74.19 31.44 13.21
C GLN A 358 75.39 30.48 13.26
N GLU A 359 75.37 29.48 14.15
CA GLU A 359 76.49 28.53 14.30
C GLU A 359 76.67 27.63 13.07
N ILE A 360 75.59 27.19 12.42
CA ILE A 360 75.67 26.48 11.14
C ILE A 360 76.34 27.36 10.07
N SER A 361 76.01 28.65 10.03
CA SER A 361 76.62 29.61 9.11
C SER A 361 78.11 29.78 9.40
N HIS A 362 78.47 29.87 10.69
CA HIS A 362 79.84 29.96 11.16
C HIS A 362 80.68 28.74 10.77
N LEU A 363 80.16 27.52 11.01
CA LEU A 363 80.84 26.27 10.65
C LEU A 363 81.05 26.13 9.13
N LYS A 364 80.02 26.46 8.33
CA LYS A 364 80.14 26.48 6.87
C LYS A 364 81.22 27.46 6.39
N TYR A 365 81.29 28.63 7.03
CA TYR A 365 82.32 29.62 6.71
C TYR A 365 83.72 29.09 7.04
N GLN A 366 83.89 28.45 8.20
CA GLN A 366 85.16 27.82 8.60
C GLN A 366 85.60 26.72 7.63
N GLU A 367 84.68 25.94 7.08
CA GLU A 367 84.97 24.87 6.13
C GLU A 367 85.31 25.40 4.71
N LEU A 368 84.59 26.42 4.25
CA LEU A 368 84.74 26.98 2.90
C LEU A 368 85.94 27.92 2.77
N SER A 369 86.29 28.67 3.83
CA SER A 369 87.38 29.67 3.77
C SER A 369 88.74 29.07 3.35
N PRO A 370 89.20 27.93 3.90
CA PRO A 370 90.45 27.28 3.45
C PRO A 370 90.39 26.81 1.99
N GLN A 371 89.23 26.36 1.52
CA GLN A 371 89.06 25.91 0.13
C GLN A 371 89.19 27.07 -0.85
N VAL A 372 88.56 28.21 -0.56
CA VAL A 372 88.71 29.46 -1.34
C VAL A 372 90.18 29.88 -1.39
N ARG A 373 90.88 29.88 -0.25
CA ARG A 373 92.31 30.24 -0.20
C ARG A 373 93.16 29.31 -1.07
N LYS A 374 92.97 27.99 -0.94
CA LYS A 374 93.72 27.00 -1.74
C LYS A 374 93.45 27.15 -3.23
N LYS A 375 92.19 27.32 -3.63
CA LYS A 375 91.82 27.52 -5.05
C LYS A 375 92.38 28.83 -5.60
N LYS A 376 92.40 29.89 -4.80
CA LYS A 376 93.04 31.17 -5.16
C LYS A 376 94.54 30.99 -5.40
N GLU A 377 95.25 30.31 -4.51
CA GLU A 377 96.68 30.03 -4.68
C GLU A 377 96.96 29.19 -5.95
N GLN A 378 96.11 28.20 -6.24
CA GLN A 378 96.20 27.37 -7.45
C GLN A 378 96.02 28.22 -8.71
N LEU A 379 94.98 29.06 -8.75
CA LEU A 379 94.74 29.96 -9.87
C LEU A 379 95.92 30.93 -10.04
N GLU A 380 96.41 31.56 -8.98
CA GLU A 380 97.56 32.48 -9.03
C GLU A 380 98.81 31.84 -9.64
N GLN A 381 99.10 30.57 -9.33
CA GLN A 381 100.19 29.83 -9.95
C GLN A 381 99.98 29.61 -11.45
N LEU A 382 98.75 29.25 -11.85
CA LEU A 382 98.39 29.08 -13.26
C LEU A 382 98.50 30.42 -14.02
N VAL A 383 98.01 31.52 -13.44
CA VAL A 383 98.14 32.87 -14.02
C VAL A 383 99.60 33.24 -14.22
N LYS A 384 100.46 32.98 -13.22
CA LYS A 384 101.90 33.28 -13.33
C LYS A 384 102.54 32.49 -14.48
N LYS A 385 102.26 31.19 -14.58
CA LYS A 385 102.73 30.34 -15.68
C LYS A 385 102.23 30.85 -17.03
N ALA A 386 100.94 31.17 -17.13
CA ALA A 386 100.33 31.69 -18.34
C ALA A 386 100.96 33.01 -18.79
N LYS A 387 101.17 33.96 -17.87
CA LYS A 387 101.87 35.22 -18.14
C LYS A 387 103.31 35.02 -18.61
N THR A 388 104.03 34.07 -18.02
CA THR A 388 105.41 33.79 -18.47
C THR A 388 105.45 33.23 -19.90
N LYS A 389 104.50 32.37 -20.26
CA LYS A 389 104.37 31.81 -21.61
C LYS A 389 103.85 32.81 -22.64
N ALA A 390 102.92 33.67 -22.23
CA ALA A 390 102.28 34.64 -23.13
C ALA A 390 103.25 35.70 -23.68
N GLY A 391 104.43 35.92 -23.09
CA GLY A 391 105.42 36.86 -23.65
C GLY A 391 105.05 38.31 -23.37
N ASP A 392 104.89 39.15 -24.40
CA ASP A 392 104.52 40.57 -24.31
C ASP A 392 103.03 40.82 -23.94
N PRO A 393 102.04 40.05 -24.45
CA PRO A 393 100.62 40.21 -24.06
C PRO A 393 100.25 39.72 -22.63
N ARG A 394 101.13 39.86 -21.61
CA ARG A 394 100.84 39.39 -20.23
C ARG A 394 99.62 40.07 -19.61
N ASN A 395 99.39 41.33 -19.95
CA ASN A 395 98.26 42.12 -19.47
C ASN A 395 96.92 41.62 -20.03
N ILE A 396 96.93 40.83 -21.13
CA ILE A 396 95.73 40.24 -21.72
C ILE A 396 95.22 39.07 -20.84
N VAL A 397 96.12 38.34 -20.17
CA VAL A 397 95.75 37.26 -19.23
C VAL A 397 94.91 37.82 -18.06
N ASP A 398 95.28 38.99 -17.54
CA ASP A 398 94.50 39.64 -16.46
C ASP A 398 93.12 40.07 -16.94
N LYS A 399 93.05 40.70 -18.12
CA LYS A 399 91.79 41.12 -18.74
C LYS A 399 90.88 39.93 -19.04
N LEU A 400 91.43 38.82 -19.54
CA LEU A 400 90.69 37.58 -19.78
C LEU A 400 89.97 37.11 -18.49
N LEU A 401 90.69 37.06 -17.37
CA LEU A 401 90.16 36.59 -16.10
C LEU A 401 89.15 37.57 -15.48
N GLU A 402 89.39 38.88 -15.61
CA GLU A 402 88.46 39.92 -15.17
C GLU A 402 87.16 39.86 -15.98
N THR A 403 87.24 39.75 -17.31
CA THR A 403 86.10 39.56 -18.20
C THR A 403 85.33 38.28 -17.86
N GLN A 404 86.02 37.18 -17.52
CA GLN A 404 85.36 35.95 -17.07
C GLN A 404 84.60 36.14 -15.74
N LYS A 405 85.14 36.93 -14.80
CA LYS A 405 84.42 37.29 -13.56
C LYS A 405 83.18 38.15 -13.87
N GLU A 406 83.27 39.09 -14.80
CA GLU A 406 82.12 39.91 -15.22
C GLU A 406 81.01 39.08 -15.88
N ILE A 407 81.36 38.08 -16.70
CA ILE A 407 80.39 37.13 -17.25
C ILE A 407 79.65 36.41 -16.13
N SER A 408 80.36 36.04 -15.06
CA SER A 408 79.76 35.33 -13.92
C SER A 408 78.84 36.21 -13.08
N LYS A 409 78.98 37.54 -13.14
CA LYS A 409 78.12 38.53 -12.46
C LYS A 409 76.95 39.02 -13.31
N THR A 410 77.03 38.88 -14.64
CA THR A 410 76.01 39.38 -15.56
C THR A 410 74.88 38.37 -15.74
N LYS A 411 73.64 38.87 -15.79
CA LYS A 411 72.47 38.02 -15.98
C LYS A 411 72.60 37.24 -17.29
N PRO A 412 72.20 35.96 -17.33
CA PRO A 412 72.03 35.23 -18.58
C PRO A 412 71.20 36.05 -19.57
N GLU A 413 71.57 36.00 -20.85
CA GLU A 413 70.83 36.60 -21.98
C GLU A 413 70.76 38.14 -22.02
N SER A 414 71.50 38.85 -21.16
CA SER A 414 71.56 40.31 -21.23
C SER A 414 72.41 40.81 -22.41
N LYS A 415 72.08 41.98 -22.95
CA LYS A 415 72.88 42.64 -24.00
C LYS A 415 74.31 42.91 -23.52
N GLU A 416 74.49 43.19 -22.22
CA GLU A 416 75.82 43.30 -21.64
C GLU A 416 76.57 41.96 -21.68
N ARG A 417 75.92 40.85 -21.35
CA ARG A 417 76.56 39.52 -21.36
C ARG A 417 77.11 39.15 -22.74
N TYR A 418 76.33 39.34 -23.81
CA TYR A 418 76.82 39.10 -25.18
C TYR A 418 78.04 39.95 -25.53
N ARG A 419 78.09 41.19 -25.04
CA ARG A 419 79.24 42.08 -25.25
C ARG A 419 80.47 41.58 -24.48
N VAL A 420 80.32 41.16 -23.22
CA VAL A 420 81.43 40.67 -22.40
C VAL A 420 81.93 39.30 -22.91
N GLU A 421 81.03 38.41 -23.35
CA GLU A 421 81.40 37.14 -24.00
C GLU A 421 82.18 37.37 -25.30
N ALA A 422 81.77 38.34 -26.13
CA ALA A 422 82.53 38.71 -27.33
C ALA A 422 83.94 39.24 -26.99
N GLN A 423 84.08 40.01 -25.90
CA GLN A 423 85.39 40.47 -25.42
C GLN A 423 86.26 39.32 -24.93
N LEU A 424 85.68 38.33 -24.25
CA LEU A 424 86.38 37.13 -23.80
C LEU A 424 86.96 36.36 -25.00
N THR A 425 86.17 36.14 -26.04
CA THR A 425 86.62 35.46 -27.28
C THR A 425 87.81 36.16 -27.91
N VAL A 426 87.76 37.50 -28.01
CA VAL A 426 88.90 38.29 -28.54
C VAL A 426 90.17 38.10 -27.70
N TYR A 427 90.05 38.04 -26.37
CA TYR A 427 91.22 37.79 -25.51
C TYR A 427 91.73 36.35 -25.62
N GLN A 428 90.85 35.36 -25.82
CA GLN A 428 91.25 33.98 -26.09
C GLN A 428 92.03 33.89 -27.40
N ASP A 429 91.50 34.44 -28.50
CA ASP A 429 92.14 34.43 -29.82
C ASP A 429 93.54 35.07 -29.79
N LEU A 430 93.71 36.17 -29.05
CA LEU A 430 95.00 36.85 -28.90
C LEU A 430 96.02 36.04 -28.09
N LEU A 431 95.56 35.20 -27.16
CA LEU A 431 96.40 34.38 -26.30
C LEU A 431 96.69 33.00 -26.91
N GLU A 432 95.86 32.51 -27.84
CA GLU A 432 96.05 31.23 -28.54
C GLU A 432 97.35 31.15 -29.36
N TYR A 433 98.00 32.29 -29.64
CA TYR A 433 99.33 32.32 -30.27
C TYR A 433 100.42 31.73 -29.36
N ASN A 434 100.26 31.83 -28.03
CA ASN A 434 101.27 31.45 -27.04
C ASN A 434 100.79 30.45 -25.98
N LEU A 435 99.47 30.27 -25.83
CA LEU A 435 98.84 29.35 -24.90
C LEU A 435 97.97 28.37 -25.67
N THR A 436 97.96 27.12 -25.24
CA THR A 436 97.06 26.12 -25.83
C THR A 436 95.61 26.39 -25.41
N LYS A 437 94.65 25.95 -26.24
CA LYS A 437 93.22 26.01 -25.89
C LYS A 437 92.92 25.34 -24.56
N GLU A 438 93.59 24.23 -24.26
CA GLU A 438 93.47 23.51 -22.99
C GLU A 438 93.95 24.36 -21.80
N GLU A 439 95.08 25.05 -21.93
CA GLU A 439 95.58 25.95 -20.88
C GLU A 439 94.66 27.14 -20.63
N LEU A 440 94.10 27.72 -21.70
CA LEU A 440 93.11 28.80 -21.60
C LEU A 440 91.82 28.31 -20.95
N GLN A 441 91.31 27.16 -21.36
CA GLN A 441 90.11 26.58 -20.77
C GLN A 441 90.31 26.26 -19.28
N ASN A 442 91.48 25.72 -18.92
CA ASN A 442 91.81 25.42 -17.54
C ASN A 442 91.84 26.69 -16.66
N LEU A 443 92.43 27.79 -17.15
CA LEU A 443 92.43 29.08 -16.46
C LEU A 443 91.00 29.62 -16.25
N LEU A 444 90.16 29.55 -17.28
CA LEU A 444 88.77 30.02 -17.20
C LEU A 444 87.93 29.18 -16.25
N ASN A 445 88.09 27.85 -16.28
CA ASN A 445 87.37 26.95 -15.38
C ASN A 445 87.75 27.20 -13.92
N GLU A 446 89.05 27.29 -13.61
CA GLU A 446 89.52 27.59 -12.25
C GLU A 446 89.07 28.98 -11.78
N GLN A 447 88.96 29.96 -12.70
CA GLN A 447 88.42 31.27 -12.40
C GLN A 447 86.91 31.25 -12.09
N ILE A 448 86.13 30.42 -12.79
CA ILE A 448 84.70 30.22 -12.53
C ILE A 448 84.51 29.56 -11.15
N GLU A 449 85.23 28.47 -10.89
CA GLU A 449 85.12 27.74 -9.62
C GLU A 449 85.50 28.63 -8.43
N LEU A 450 86.61 29.38 -8.53
CA LEU A 450 87.00 30.31 -7.48
C LEU A 450 85.93 31.38 -7.26
N PHE A 451 85.38 31.96 -8.32
CA PHE A 451 84.34 32.99 -8.21
C PHE A 451 83.08 32.47 -7.52
N GLN A 452 82.64 31.25 -7.85
CA GLN A 452 81.49 30.62 -7.19
C GLN A 452 81.74 30.38 -5.69
N LEU A 453 82.94 29.96 -5.33
CA LEU A 453 83.32 29.77 -3.93
C LEU A 453 83.41 31.10 -3.17
N GLU A 454 83.93 32.16 -3.81
CA GLU A 454 83.99 33.52 -3.25
C GLU A 454 82.58 34.09 -3.00
N GLU A 455 81.65 33.93 -3.95
CA GLU A 455 80.24 34.32 -3.81
C GLU A 455 79.54 33.53 -2.69
N HIS A 456 79.75 32.21 -2.63
CA HIS A 456 79.16 31.38 -1.57
C HIS A 456 79.68 31.80 -0.19
N LEU A 457 80.99 32.07 -0.07
CA LEU A 457 81.58 32.55 1.18
C LEU A 457 81.06 33.94 1.57
N ALA A 458 80.89 34.87 0.62
CA ALA A 458 80.33 36.20 0.86
C ALA A 458 78.88 36.15 1.33
N SER A 459 78.07 35.23 0.78
CA SER A 459 76.68 35.04 1.20
C SER A 459 76.55 34.58 2.66
N LEU A 460 77.55 33.88 3.19
CA LEU A 460 77.59 33.46 4.59
C LEU A 460 77.97 34.61 5.53
N GLN A 461 78.80 35.57 5.09
CA GLN A 461 79.18 36.75 5.88
C GLN A 461 78.05 37.78 6.02
N ILE A 462 77.23 37.98 4.99
CA ILE A 462 76.10 38.93 5.02
C ILE A 462 75.08 38.53 6.11
N ASN A 463 74.92 37.23 6.36
CA ASN A 463 74.02 36.71 7.39
C ASN A 463 74.50 36.93 8.84
N GLU A 464 75.77 37.28 9.06
CA GLU A 464 76.31 37.63 10.40
C GLU A 464 76.08 39.11 10.77
N VAL A 465 76.11 40.02 9.78
CA VAL A 465 75.97 41.48 10.01
C VAL A 465 74.52 41.93 10.12
N SER A 466 73.57 41.25 9.46
CA SER A 466 72.16 41.63 9.46
C SER A 466 71.35 41.12 10.67
N ASN A 467 71.92 40.27 11.53
CA ASN A 467 71.25 39.71 12.72
C ASN A 467 71.84 40.23 14.05
N SER A 468 72.67 41.27 14.00
CA SER A 468 73.24 41.97 15.17
C SER A 468 72.58 43.34 15.45
N GLN A 469 71.49 43.67 14.75
CA GLN A 469 70.50 44.69 15.10
C GLN A 469 69.19 44.01 15.47
#